data_AF-A0A8J3P5B9-F1
#
_entry.id   AF-A0A8J3P5B9-F1
#
_cell.length_a   1.000
_cell.length_b   1.000
_cell.length_c   1.000
_cell.angle_alpha   90.00
_cell.angle_beta   90.00
_cell.angle_gamma   90.00
#
_symmetry.space_group_name_H-M   'P 1'
#
loop_
_entity.id
_entity.type
_entity.pdbx_description
1 polymer ?
#
loop_
_entity_poly.entity_id
_entity_poly.type
_entity_poly.pdbx_seq_one_letter_code
_entity_poly.pdbx_strand_id
1 'polypeptide(L)'
;MPDRNSVARHVRFCQPCPVTTANVFTLPDAQLAKAITYMRALRRSVYSYWYATMEGREAAMIEAAAATMTINILDEAIFQDSAGPAYCDHRAKDRLGRVVMGLELIRNCETHSPIAYDDLLVMTHVYGVPLTDGTNTYREVYKWAEYAELPAQYVEIASSASANQKRARREAQGAYRDAVQGRVVVETLFDAINFFERIEPRLVAKDGPIPRWAYAEFTNRDVTTDAPMPMLARPIGMDNYSVFLPDIATRRTERRSVAWGPADAHFKEAVRKRKAGVPASEREILHRVLDDAGKLIGYSGTSSGGANLINTWVERSLQVWKDVKRGHRYFVRIGDTELSLAADPIRNNAVSALGATGTDHLTALPAATGPALGESRLGMIEAYPDMYIEMRDQ
;
A
#
# COMPACT_ATOMS: atom_id res chain seq x y z
N MET A 1 31.19 -5.82 29.72
CA MET A 1 29.98 -6.56 30.14
C MET A 1 29.00 -6.55 28.97
N PRO A 2 28.62 -7.71 28.43
CA PRO A 2 27.70 -7.78 27.29
C PRO A 2 26.28 -8.10 27.79
N ASP A 3 25.30 -7.22 27.52
CA ASP A 3 23.87 -7.54 27.63
C ASP A 3 23.20 -7.07 26.33
N ARG A 4 22.78 -7.99 25.44
CA ARG A 4 21.53 -8.76 25.48
C ARG A 4 20.30 -7.86 25.45
N ASN A 5 19.85 -7.53 24.23
CA ASN A 5 18.47 -7.63 23.75
C ASN A 5 18.28 -6.87 22.43
N SER A 6 18.99 -7.32 21.38
CA SER A 6 18.57 -7.06 20.01
C SER A 6 17.90 -8.33 19.51
N VAL A 7 16.61 -8.49 19.85
CA VAL A 7 15.77 -9.49 19.17
C VAL A 7 15.53 -8.96 17.76
N ALA A 8 16.51 -9.20 16.89
CA ALA A 8 16.34 -9.12 15.46
C ALA A 8 15.35 -10.23 15.08
N ARG A 9 14.05 -9.93 15.17
CA ARG A 9 12.99 -10.72 14.52
C ARG A 9 13.35 -10.71 13.04
N HIS A 10 14.07 -11.74 12.61
CA HIS A 10 14.26 -12.10 11.22
C HIS A 10 12.87 -12.39 10.68
N VAL A 11 12.24 -11.37 10.10
CA VAL A 11 11.04 -11.57 9.32
C VAL A 11 11.48 -12.38 8.12
N ARG A 12 11.12 -13.67 8.10
CA ARG A 12 11.18 -14.51 6.91
C ARG A 12 10.14 -13.96 5.92
N PHE A 13 10.50 -12.88 5.23
CA PHE A 13 9.75 -12.46 4.05
C PHE A 13 9.93 -13.53 2.97
N CYS A 14 8.85 -13.82 2.26
CA CYS A 14 8.74 -14.87 1.25
C CYS A 14 10.01 -14.97 0.40
N GLN A 15 10.50 -16.21 0.22
CA GLN A 15 11.47 -16.48 -0.82
C GLN A 15 10.95 -15.90 -2.14
N PRO A 16 11.78 -15.17 -2.91
CA PRO A 16 11.37 -14.69 -4.23
C PRO A 16 10.88 -15.89 -5.03
N CYS A 17 9.67 -15.78 -5.58
CA CYS A 17 9.16 -16.78 -6.49
C CYS A 17 10.03 -16.69 -7.76
N PRO A 18 10.79 -17.74 -8.13
CA PRO A 18 11.63 -17.66 -9.31
C PRO A 18 10.71 -17.76 -10.54
N VAL A 19 10.31 -16.61 -11.06
CA VAL A 19 9.68 -16.54 -12.38
C VAL A 19 10.81 -16.47 -13.39
N THR A 20 11.36 -17.64 -13.73
CA THR A 20 12.24 -17.77 -14.90
C THR A 20 11.34 -17.63 -16.13
N THR A 21 11.06 -16.39 -16.51
CA THR A 21 10.37 -16.08 -17.78
C THR A 21 11.43 -16.00 -18.87
N ALA A 22 11.23 -16.77 -19.94
CA ALA A 22 12.04 -16.63 -21.14
C ALA A 22 11.98 -15.17 -21.63
N ASN A 23 13.11 -14.63 -22.12
CA ASN A 23 13.17 -13.28 -22.66
C ASN A 23 12.07 -13.10 -23.71
N VAL A 24 11.14 -12.18 -23.46
CA VAL A 24 10.01 -11.93 -24.36
C VAL A 24 10.47 -11.00 -25.50
N PHE A 25 11.34 -10.05 -25.19
CA PHE A 25 11.96 -9.15 -26.15
C PHE A 25 13.45 -9.01 -25.85
N THR A 26 14.30 -9.55 -26.73
CA THR A 26 15.76 -9.44 -26.59
C THR A 26 16.24 -8.13 -27.23
N LEU A 27 16.74 -7.21 -26.41
CA LEU A 27 17.32 -5.96 -26.90
C LEU A 27 18.71 -6.17 -27.55
N PRO A 28 19.02 -5.50 -28.68
CA PRO A 28 20.38 -5.42 -29.19
C PRO A 28 21.31 -4.70 -28.20
N ASP A 29 22.62 -4.93 -28.29
CA ASP A 29 23.59 -4.49 -27.26
C ASP A 29 23.59 -2.98 -27.01
N ALA A 30 23.45 -2.15 -28.06
CA ALA A 30 23.40 -0.71 -27.93
C ALA A 30 22.15 -0.25 -27.16
N GLN A 31 20.97 -0.80 -27.52
CA GLN A 31 19.71 -0.54 -26.84
C GLN A 31 19.72 -1.10 -25.41
N LEU A 32 20.34 -2.26 -25.18
CA LEU A 32 20.50 -2.84 -23.86
C LEU A 32 21.36 -1.96 -22.95
N ALA A 33 22.49 -1.43 -23.44
CA ALA A 33 23.34 -0.52 -22.67
C ALA A 33 22.58 0.76 -22.26
N LYS A 34 21.79 1.30 -23.18
CA LYS A 34 20.88 2.42 -22.91
C LYS A 34 19.81 2.02 -21.89
N ALA A 35 19.19 0.85 -22.04
CA ALA A 35 18.17 0.32 -21.13
C ALA A 35 18.71 0.17 -19.70
N ILE A 36 19.90 -0.41 -19.52
CA ILE A 36 20.57 -0.54 -18.21
C ILE A 36 20.77 0.83 -17.56
N THR A 37 21.18 1.83 -18.35
CA THR A 37 21.39 3.20 -17.87
C THR A 37 20.07 3.83 -17.40
N TYR A 38 19.00 3.72 -18.18
CA TYR A 38 17.70 4.27 -17.81
C TYR A 38 16.98 3.46 -16.72
N MET A 39 17.24 2.16 -16.60
CA MET A 39 16.79 1.37 -15.44
C MET A 39 17.45 1.86 -14.16
N ARG A 40 18.75 2.15 -14.16
CA ARG A 40 19.42 2.79 -12.99
C ARG A 40 18.80 4.15 -12.68
N ALA A 41 18.55 4.98 -13.69
CA ALA A 41 17.88 6.27 -13.51
C ALA A 41 16.47 6.11 -12.92
N LEU A 42 15.71 5.10 -13.36
CA LEU A 42 14.37 4.82 -12.85
C LEU A 42 14.43 4.42 -11.38
N ARG A 43 15.34 3.51 -11.02
CA ARG A 43 15.55 3.10 -9.62
C ARG A 43 15.91 4.30 -8.73
N ARG A 44 16.79 5.18 -9.20
CA ARG A 44 17.12 6.43 -8.51
C ARG A 44 15.91 7.34 -8.33
N SER A 45 15.07 7.46 -9.36
CA SER A 45 13.84 8.27 -9.31
C SER A 45 12.84 7.69 -8.31
N VAL A 46 12.72 6.36 -8.23
CA VAL A 46 11.86 5.70 -7.22
C VAL A 46 12.34 5.98 -5.80
N TYR A 47 13.65 5.93 -5.54
CA TYR A 47 14.20 6.36 -4.25
C TYR A 47 13.92 7.84 -3.99
N SER A 48 14.13 8.70 -4.97
CA SER A 48 13.96 10.16 -4.82
C SER A 48 12.50 10.51 -4.52
N TYR A 49 11.56 9.90 -5.24
CA TYR A 49 10.12 9.97 -4.93
C TYR A 49 9.83 9.54 -3.49
N TRP A 50 10.38 8.40 -3.05
CA TRP A 50 10.16 7.89 -1.70
C TRP A 50 10.58 8.90 -0.62
N TYR A 51 11.72 9.57 -0.77
CA TYR A 51 12.15 10.60 0.19
C TYR A 51 11.33 11.88 0.06
N ALA A 52 10.97 12.29 -1.16
CA ALA A 52 10.18 13.49 -1.40
C ALA A 52 8.79 13.44 -0.74
N THR A 53 8.27 12.24 -0.48
CA THR A 53 7.03 12.07 0.30
C THR A 53 7.10 12.55 1.77
N MET A 54 8.29 12.89 2.27
CA MET A 54 8.49 13.52 3.59
C MET A 54 8.67 15.03 3.49
N GLU A 55 8.91 15.56 2.29
CA GLU A 55 9.13 16.98 2.02
C GLU A 55 7.82 17.68 1.61
N GLY A 56 6.82 16.90 1.21
CA GLY A 56 5.48 17.36 0.89
C GLY A 56 5.08 17.04 -0.55
N ARG A 57 3.86 17.46 -0.90
CA ARG A 57 3.19 17.05 -2.14
C ARG A 57 3.91 17.52 -3.40
N GLU A 58 4.36 18.77 -3.42
CA GLU A 58 5.05 19.37 -4.57
C GLU A 58 6.34 18.61 -4.92
N ALA A 59 7.19 18.37 -3.91
CA ALA A 59 8.40 17.59 -4.07
C ALA A 59 8.09 16.17 -4.60
N ALA A 60 7.10 15.51 -4.00
CA ALA A 60 6.68 14.18 -4.43
C ALA A 60 6.14 14.16 -5.87
N MET A 61 5.40 15.20 -6.27
CA MET A 61 4.88 15.35 -7.63
C MET A 61 6.01 15.50 -8.65
N ILE A 62 6.99 16.36 -8.37
CA ILE A 62 8.16 16.57 -9.24
C ILE A 62 8.93 15.26 -9.45
N GLU A 63 9.20 14.53 -8.37
CA GLU A 63 9.94 13.26 -8.45
C GLU A 63 9.12 12.15 -9.12
N ALA A 64 7.80 12.12 -8.91
CA ALA A 64 6.91 11.20 -9.62
C ALA A 64 6.92 11.49 -11.14
N ALA A 65 6.81 12.76 -11.52
CA ALA A 65 6.89 13.19 -12.92
C ALA A 65 8.23 12.77 -13.56
N ALA A 66 9.36 12.99 -12.89
CA ALA A 66 10.68 12.56 -13.35
C ALA A 66 10.78 11.04 -13.55
N ALA A 67 10.20 10.26 -12.64
CA ALA A 67 10.10 8.81 -12.78
C ALA A 67 9.27 8.41 -14.01
N THR A 68 8.13 9.07 -14.27
CA THR A 68 7.32 8.80 -15.47
C THR A 68 8.05 9.16 -16.76
N MET A 69 8.86 10.23 -16.79
CA MET A 69 9.69 10.54 -17.96
C MET A 69 10.69 9.41 -18.26
N THR A 70 11.34 8.88 -17.22
CA THR A 70 12.28 7.78 -17.35
C THR A 70 11.61 6.50 -17.86
N ILE A 71 10.40 6.19 -17.36
CA ILE A 71 9.57 5.07 -17.81
C ILE A 71 9.24 5.21 -19.30
N ASN A 72 8.84 6.40 -19.75
CA ASN A 72 8.51 6.61 -21.16
C ASN A 72 9.73 6.54 -22.09
N ILE A 73 10.92 6.93 -21.62
CA ILE A 73 12.15 6.74 -22.39
C ILE A 73 12.47 5.25 -22.56
N LEU A 74 12.30 4.44 -21.51
CA LEU A 74 12.45 2.98 -21.60
C LEU A 74 11.41 2.42 -22.58
N ASP A 75 10.16 2.82 -22.44
CA ASP A 75 9.03 2.33 -23.22
C ASP A 75 9.15 2.67 -24.72
N GLU A 76 9.22 3.96 -25.07
CA GLU A 76 9.17 4.43 -26.45
C GLU A 76 10.53 4.34 -27.13
N ALA A 77 11.55 4.96 -26.52
CA ALA A 77 12.85 5.21 -27.17
C ALA A 77 13.85 4.06 -27.05
N ILE A 78 13.44 2.94 -26.44
CA ILE A 78 14.26 1.73 -26.30
C ILE A 78 13.45 0.51 -26.71
N PHE A 79 12.35 0.18 -26.02
CA PHE A 79 11.62 -1.06 -26.31
C PHE A 79 10.76 -0.95 -27.59
N GLN A 80 9.95 0.09 -27.74
CA GLN A 80 9.14 0.28 -28.93
C GLN A 80 10.01 0.53 -30.17
N ASP A 81 11.07 1.34 -30.06
CA ASP A 81 12.03 1.55 -31.15
C ASP A 81 12.71 0.24 -31.59
N SER A 82 13.08 -0.62 -30.63
CA SER A 82 13.79 -1.87 -30.92
C SER A 82 12.90 -3.01 -31.41
N ALA A 83 11.69 -3.17 -30.85
CA ALA A 83 10.83 -4.33 -31.08
C ALA A 83 9.53 -4.00 -31.83
N GLY A 84 9.28 -2.72 -32.08
CA GLY A 84 8.21 -2.24 -32.94
C GLY A 84 6.80 -2.65 -32.47
N PRO A 85 5.87 -2.91 -33.41
CA PRO A 85 4.47 -3.20 -33.11
C PRO A 85 4.26 -4.42 -32.20
N ALA A 86 5.13 -5.43 -32.26
CA ALA A 86 5.02 -6.63 -31.42
C ALA A 86 5.14 -6.30 -29.92
N TYR A 87 6.02 -5.34 -29.58
CA TYR A 87 6.13 -4.83 -28.22
C TYR A 87 4.87 -4.07 -27.80
N CYS A 88 4.37 -3.18 -28.67
CA CYS A 88 3.16 -2.41 -28.38
C CYS A 88 1.96 -3.33 -28.09
N ASP A 89 1.78 -4.38 -28.90
CA ASP A 89 0.73 -5.37 -28.71
C ASP A 89 0.88 -6.15 -27.40
N HIS A 90 2.11 -6.51 -27.02
CA HIS A 90 2.37 -7.17 -25.74
C HIS A 90 2.09 -6.23 -24.56
N ARG A 91 2.61 -5.00 -24.61
CA ARG A 91 2.41 -3.96 -23.60
C ARG A 91 0.92 -3.70 -23.36
N ALA A 92 0.11 -3.59 -24.41
CA ALA A 92 -1.32 -3.33 -24.31
C ALA A 92 -2.12 -4.51 -23.70
N LYS A 93 -1.69 -5.76 -23.93
CA LYS A 93 -2.35 -6.96 -23.39
C LYS A 93 -1.93 -7.28 -21.96
N ASP A 94 -0.72 -6.90 -21.57
CA ASP A 94 -0.19 -7.16 -20.25
C ASP A 94 -0.72 -6.18 -19.19
N ARG A 95 -0.95 -6.67 -17.95
CA ARG A 95 -1.41 -5.82 -16.83
C ARG A 95 -0.36 -4.77 -16.45
N LEU A 96 0.91 -5.14 -16.36
CA LEU A 96 2.00 -4.23 -15.98
C LEU A 96 2.35 -3.31 -17.15
N GLY A 97 2.30 -3.82 -18.39
CA GLY A 97 2.44 -3.00 -19.60
C GLY A 97 1.40 -1.88 -19.70
N ARG A 98 0.15 -2.14 -19.28
CA ARG A 98 -0.87 -1.09 -19.15
C ARG A 98 -0.57 -0.05 -18.07
N VAL A 99 0.20 -0.38 -17.02
CA VAL A 99 0.69 0.64 -16.08
C VAL A 99 1.67 1.58 -16.77
N VAL A 100 2.65 1.03 -17.49
CA VAL A 100 3.63 1.82 -18.26
C VAL A 100 2.92 2.73 -19.28
N MET A 101 2.00 2.17 -20.08
CA MET A 101 1.20 2.92 -21.04
C MET A 101 0.31 3.99 -20.39
N GLY A 102 -0.21 3.73 -19.19
CA GLY A 102 -1.01 4.72 -18.45
C GLY A 102 -0.16 5.88 -17.91
N LEU A 103 1.08 5.62 -17.47
CA LEU A 103 2.00 6.65 -16.99
C LEU A 103 2.52 7.58 -18.11
N GLU A 104 2.37 7.17 -19.37
CA GLU A 104 2.56 8.04 -20.55
C GLU A 104 1.63 9.27 -20.51
N LEU A 105 0.42 9.13 -19.95
CA LEU A 105 -0.52 10.24 -19.79
C LEU A 105 0.12 11.37 -18.98
N ILE A 106 0.71 11.03 -17.82
CA ILE A 106 1.28 11.98 -16.86
C ILE A 106 2.47 12.71 -17.48
N ARG A 107 3.44 11.97 -18.04
CA ARG A 107 4.60 12.58 -18.70
C ARG A 107 4.18 13.58 -19.78
N ASN A 108 3.23 13.19 -20.62
CA ASN A 108 2.79 14.03 -21.73
C ASN A 108 2.13 15.31 -21.23
N CYS A 109 1.45 15.26 -20.09
CA CYS A 109 0.91 16.45 -19.45
C CYS A 109 2.02 17.30 -18.83
N GLU A 110 2.91 16.75 -18.02
CA GLU A 110 3.99 17.53 -17.39
C GLU A 110 4.99 18.12 -18.39
N THR A 111 5.13 17.53 -19.58
CA THR A 111 6.03 18.04 -20.64
C THR A 111 5.36 19.11 -21.50
N HIS A 112 4.04 19.07 -21.67
CA HIS A 112 3.33 19.86 -22.70
C HIS A 112 2.17 20.71 -22.18
N SER A 113 1.73 20.50 -20.95
CA SER A 113 0.70 21.31 -20.30
C SER A 113 1.31 22.63 -19.82
N PRO A 114 0.64 23.77 -20.04
CA PRO A 114 1.04 25.05 -19.46
C PRO A 114 0.73 25.14 -17.95
N ILE A 115 0.01 24.16 -17.40
CA ILE A 115 -0.45 24.12 -16.01
C ILE A 115 0.16 22.89 -15.34
N ALA A 116 0.85 23.11 -14.22
CA ALA A 116 1.15 22.06 -13.24
C ALA A 116 -0.13 21.76 -12.46
N TYR A 117 -0.52 20.48 -12.39
CA TYR A 117 -1.73 20.08 -11.67
C TYR A 117 -1.39 19.71 -10.22
N ASP A 118 -1.62 20.65 -9.31
CA ASP A 118 -1.29 20.52 -7.88
C ASP A 118 -2.01 19.35 -7.18
N ASP A 119 -3.12 18.87 -7.75
CA ASP A 119 -3.90 17.75 -7.23
C ASP A 119 -3.66 16.44 -8.01
N LEU A 120 -2.59 16.36 -8.82
CA LEU A 120 -2.19 15.13 -9.50
C LEU A 120 -1.95 13.98 -8.51
N LEU A 121 -1.39 14.33 -7.35
CA LEU A 121 -1.13 13.43 -6.25
C LEU A 121 -2.13 13.67 -5.12
N VAL A 122 -3.00 12.68 -4.89
CA VAL A 122 -3.99 12.72 -3.82
C VAL A 122 -3.43 12.01 -2.59
N MET A 123 -3.33 12.71 -1.46
CA MET A 123 -2.89 12.12 -0.21
C MET A 123 -3.89 11.07 0.27
N THR A 124 -3.39 9.89 0.63
CA THR A 124 -4.21 8.78 1.15
C THR A 124 -3.98 8.54 2.63
N HIS A 125 -2.71 8.54 3.04
CA HIS A 125 -2.32 8.20 4.40
C HIS A 125 -1.15 9.08 4.83
N VAL A 126 -1.02 9.27 6.14
CA VAL A 126 0.14 9.89 6.75
C VAL A 126 0.69 8.92 7.79
N TYR A 127 1.98 8.64 7.72
CA TYR A 127 2.68 7.85 8.71
C TYR A 127 3.62 8.74 9.49
N GLY A 128 3.57 8.62 10.82
CA GLY A 128 4.43 9.36 11.74
C GLY A 128 5.38 8.42 12.46
N VAL A 129 6.61 8.87 12.69
CA VAL A 129 7.56 8.22 13.60
C VAL A 129 7.97 9.24 14.65
N PRO A 130 7.83 8.92 15.95
CA PRO A 130 8.33 9.78 17.01
C PRO A 130 9.86 9.80 16.98
N LEU A 131 10.42 10.99 17.11
CA LEU A 131 11.85 11.25 17.17
C LEU A 131 12.30 11.33 18.63
N THR A 132 13.60 11.15 18.87
CA THR A 132 14.17 11.17 20.23
C THR A 132 14.04 12.52 20.94
N ASP A 133 13.91 13.62 20.20
CA ASP A 133 13.67 14.96 20.74
C ASP A 133 12.19 15.22 21.09
N GLY A 134 11.33 14.23 20.93
CA GLY A 134 9.89 14.32 21.19
C GLY A 134 9.07 14.92 20.04
N THR A 135 9.71 15.31 18.93
CA THR A 135 9.02 15.70 17.70
C THR A 135 8.57 14.47 16.90
N ASN A 136 7.80 14.66 15.83
CA ASN A 136 7.42 13.61 14.91
C ASN A 136 7.88 13.97 13.51
N THR A 137 8.46 13.00 12.80
CA THR A 137 8.60 13.10 11.34
C THR A 137 7.43 12.40 10.68
N TYR A 138 6.95 12.97 9.58
CA TYR A 138 5.83 12.43 8.83
C TYR A 138 6.24 12.04 7.41
N ARG A 139 5.54 11.06 6.86
CA ARG A 139 5.59 10.70 5.44
C ARG A 139 4.17 10.59 4.91
N GLU A 140 3.91 11.25 3.81
CA GLU A 140 2.61 11.23 3.14
C GLU A 140 2.58 10.17 2.03
N VAL A 141 1.53 9.37 1.97
CA VAL A 141 1.37 8.36 0.91
C VAL A 141 0.41 8.89 -0.14
N TYR A 142 0.90 9.08 -1.36
CA TYR A 142 0.09 9.58 -2.46
C TYR A 142 -0.42 8.46 -3.38
N LYS A 143 -1.65 8.64 -3.85
CA LYS A 143 -2.21 7.95 -5.02
C LYS A 143 -2.28 8.91 -6.20
N TRP A 144 -2.32 8.35 -7.41
CA TRP A 144 -2.68 9.10 -8.60
C TRP A 144 -4.14 9.58 -8.52
N ALA A 145 -4.40 10.81 -8.95
CA ALA A 145 -5.74 11.37 -9.08
C ALA A 145 -6.65 10.49 -9.94
N GLU A 146 -7.96 10.53 -9.65
CA GLU A 146 -8.93 9.84 -10.50
C GLU A 146 -8.96 10.51 -11.88
N TYR A 147 -9.18 9.75 -12.95
CA TYR A 147 -9.19 10.31 -14.32
C TYR A 147 -10.23 11.42 -14.49
N ALA A 148 -11.36 11.31 -13.79
CA ALA A 148 -12.43 12.30 -13.82
C ALA A 148 -12.07 13.61 -13.10
N GLU A 149 -11.04 13.60 -12.26
CA GLU A 149 -10.55 14.77 -11.52
C GLU A 149 -9.43 15.49 -12.27
N LEU A 150 -8.85 14.86 -13.30
CA LEU A 150 -7.79 15.47 -14.10
C LEU A 150 -8.31 16.68 -14.88
N PRO A 151 -7.53 17.78 -14.96
CA PRO A 151 -7.91 18.95 -15.74
C PRO A 151 -8.17 18.62 -17.21
N ALA A 152 -9.00 19.43 -17.87
CA ALA A 152 -9.29 19.32 -19.30
C ALA A 152 -7.99 19.23 -20.14
N GLN A 153 -6.95 19.98 -19.77
CA GLN A 153 -5.65 20.00 -20.43
C GLN A 153 -4.92 18.64 -20.37
N TYR A 154 -5.23 17.79 -19.39
CA TYR A 154 -4.67 16.45 -19.26
C TYR A 154 -5.44 15.44 -20.13
N VAL A 155 -6.74 15.65 -20.32
CA VAL A 155 -7.65 14.66 -20.94
C VAL A 155 -8.08 15.02 -22.37
N GLU A 156 -8.08 16.29 -22.74
CA GLU A 156 -8.51 16.73 -24.06
C GLU A 156 -7.43 16.47 -25.10
N ILE A 157 -7.88 16.03 -26.27
CA ILE A 157 -6.99 15.78 -27.40
C ILE A 157 -7.14 16.95 -28.35
N ALA A 158 -6.05 17.67 -28.60
CA ALA A 158 -6.04 18.79 -29.52
C ALA A 158 -6.67 18.41 -30.86
N SER A 159 -7.57 19.26 -31.37
CA SER A 159 -8.25 19.03 -32.64
C SER A 159 -7.27 18.88 -33.81
N SER A 160 -6.12 19.57 -33.73
CA SER A 160 -4.99 19.54 -34.66
C SER A 160 -4.13 18.27 -34.61
N ALA A 161 -4.31 17.40 -33.61
CA ALA A 161 -3.54 16.17 -33.51
C ALA A 161 -3.85 15.21 -34.68
N SER A 162 -2.81 14.56 -35.20
CA SER A 162 -2.95 13.54 -36.25
C SER A 162 -3.78 12.34 -35.76
N ALA A 163 -4.32 11.55 -36.69
CA ALA A 163 -5.09 10.34 -36.35
C ALA A 163 -4.28 9.36 -35.47
N ASN A 164 -2.99 9.22 -35.73
CA ASN A 164 -2.09 8.36 -34.95
C ASN A 164 -1.87 8.91 -33.53
N GLN A 165 -1.65 10.22 -33.38
CA GLN A 165 -1.53 10.86 -32.07
C GLN A 165 -2.83 10.74 -31.26
N LYS A 166 -3.98 10.92 -31.92
CA LYS A 166 -5.31 10.74 -31.29
C LYS A 166 -5.50 9.31 -30.79
N ARG A 167 -5.06 8.31 -31.56
CA ARG A 167 -5.13 6.90 -31.15
C ARG A 167 -4.22 6.61 -29.96
N ALA A 168 -2.93 6.95 -30.05
CA ALA A 168 -1.97 6.71 -28.96
C ALA A 168 -2.43 7.38 -27.65
N ARG A 169 -2.92 8.63 -27.74
CA ARG A 169 -3.45 9.35 -26.57
C ARG A 169 -4.66 8.65 -25.94
N ARG A 170 -5.59 8.13 -26.75
CA ARG A 170 -6.74 7.36 -26.25
C ARG A 170 -6.33 6.05 -25.58
N GLU A 171 -5.30 5.39 -26.10
CA GLU A 171 -4.74 4.17 -25.51
C GLU A 171 -4.12 4.46 -24.14
N ALA A 172 -3.30 5.52 -24.02
CA ALA A 172 -2.74 5.98 -22.74
C ALA A 172 -3.84 6.37 -21.73
N GLN A 173 -4.88 7.09 -22.16
CA GLN A 173 -6.01 7.45 -21.31
C GLN A 173 -6.82 6.23 -20.84
N GLY A 174 -7.06 5.26 -21.73
CA GLY A 174 -7.67 3.98 -21.36
C GLY A 174 -6.84 3.23 -20.34
N ALA A 175 -5.54 3.12 -20.58
CA ALA A 175 -4.59 2.46 -19.69
C ALA A 175 -4.52 3.13 -18.32
N TYR A 176 -4.51 4.46 -18.28
CA TYR A 176 -4.52 5.22 -17.03
C TYR A 176 -5.76 4.88 -16.19
N ARG A 177 -6.95 4.89 -16.81
CA ARG A 177 -8.20 4.53 -16.13
C ARG A 177 -8.20 3.11 -15.61
N ASP A 178 -7.66 2.18 -16.38
CA ASP A 178 -7.73 0.76 -16.05
C ASP A 178 -6.67 0.33 -15.04
N ALA A 179 -5.50 0.98 -15.04
CA ALA A 179 -4.30 0.44 -14.38
C ALA A 179 -3.52 1.43 -13.51
N VAL A 180 -3.81 2.74 -13.53
CA VAL A 180 -3.03 3.77 -12.82
C VAL A 180 -3.87 4.60 -11.85
N GLN A 181 -5.03 5.12 -12.28
CA GLN A 181 -5.86 6.00 -11.46
C GLN A 181 -6.19 5.38 -10.09
N GLY A 182 -6.19 6.21 -9.05
CA GLY A 182 -6.53 5.77 -7.69
C GLY A 182 -5.51 4.84 -7.03
N ARG A 183 -4.45 4.41 -7.73
CA ARG A 183 -3.41 3.54 -7.18
C ARG A 183 -2.28 4.35 -6.54
N VAL A 184 -1.67 3.77 -5.51
CA VAL A 184 -0.49 4.34 -4.86
C VAL A 184 0.64 4.50 -5.88
N VAL A 185 1.25 5.68 -5.94
CA VAL A 185 2.28 6.02 -6.93
C VAL A 185 3.43 5.01 -6.90
N VAL A 186 3.98 4.71 -5.71
CA VAL A 186 5.12 3.78 -5.57
C VAL A 186 4.80 2.38 -6.11
N GLU A 187 3.57 1.90 -5.96
CA GLU A 187 3.13 0.61 -6.48
C GLU A 187 3.14 0.59 -8.01
N THR A 188 2.70 1.69 -8.64
CA THR A 188 2.73 1.81 -10.11
C THR A 188 4.16 1.92 -10.64
N LEU A 189 5.06 2.60 -9.94
CA LEU A 189 6.48 2.67 -10.31
C LEU A 189 7.17 1.31 -10.19
N PHE A 190 6.85 0.53 -9.15
CA PHE A 190 7.32 -0.85 -9.03
C PHE A 190 6.73 -1.79 -10.08
N ASP A 191 5.45 -1.62 -10.42
CA ASP A 191 4.83 -2.39 -11.51
C ASP A 191 5.52 -2.08 -12.85
N ALA A 192 5.92 -0.83 -13.11
CA ALA A 192 6.69 -0.45 -14.30
C ALA A 192 8.10 -1.07 -14.31
N ILE A 193 8.85 -1.02 -13.20
CA ILE A 193 10.16 -1.70 -13.10
C ILE A 193 10.00 -3.20 -13.37
N ASN A 194 9.01 -3.83 -12.72
CA ASN A 194 8.73 -5.26 -12.89
C ASN A 194 8.40 -5.60 -14.34
N PHE A 195 7.63 -4.76 -15.04
CA PHE A 195 7.34 -4.96 -16.45
C PHE A 195 8.62 -5.06 -17.29
N PHE A 196 9.50 -4.06 -17.18
CA PHE A 196 10.76 -4.02 -17.95
C PHE A 196 11.70 -5.16 -17.58
N GLU A 197 11.84 -5.47 -16.29
CA GLU A 197 12.67 -6.58 -15.81
C GLU A 197 12.13 -7.95 -16.26
N ARG A 198 10.82 -8.10 -16.41
CA ARG A 198 10.20 -9.35 -16.85
C ARG A 198 10.32 -9.58 -18.36
N ILE A 199 10.24 -8.52 -19.16
CA ILE A 199 10.35 -8.66 -20.62
C ILE A 199 11.81 -8.76 -21.11
N GLU A 200 12.74 -8.17 -20.37
CA GLU A 200 14.19 -8.27 -20.57
C GLU A 200 14.89 -8.57 -19.22
N PRO A 201 15.02 -9.86 -18.85
CA PRO A 201 15.65 -10.31 -17.61
C PRO A 201 17.08 -9.82 -17.37
N ARG A 202 17.82 -9.43 -18.43
CA ARG A 202 19.16 -8.82 -18.28
C ARG A 202 19.13 -7.46 -17.58
N LEU A 203 17.95 -6.84 -17.46
CA LEU A 203 17.77 -5.59 -16.71
C LEU A 203 17.65 -5.81 -15.20
N VAL A 204 17.39 -7.04 -14.74
CA VAL A 204 17.27 -7.37 -13.32
C VAL A 204 18.59 -7.05 -12.62
N ALA A 205 18.56 -6.10 -11.69
CA ALA A 205 19.72 -5.80 -10.88
C ALA A 205 19.90 -6.83 -9.76
N LYS A 206 21.15 -7.03 -9.34
CA LYS A 206 21.48 -7.88 -8.20
C LYS A 206 20.87 -7.29 -6.92
N ASP A 207 20.58 -8.16 -5.96
CA ASP A 207 20.17 -7.72 -4.64
C ASP A 207 21.22 -6.84 -3.99
N GLY A 208 20.73 -5.71 -3.48
CA GLY A 208 21.55 -4.71 -2.81
C GLY A 208 21.63 -4.91 -1.31
N PRO A 209 22.50 -4.14 -0.63
CA PRO A 209 22.46 -4.07 0.82
C PRO A 209 21.08 -3.53 1.26
N ILE A 210 20.54 -4.06 2.35
CA ILE A 210 19.35 -3.48 2.98
C ILE A 210 19.75 -2.06 3.44
N PRO A 211 19.07 -0.99 3.00
CA PRO A 211 19.40 0.36 3.41
C PRO A 211 19.07 0.52 4.91
N ARG A 212 20.11 0.42 5.75
CA ARG A 212 20.00 0.51 7.22
C ARG A 212 20.00 1.96 7.74
N TRP A 213 20.43 2.92 6.92
CA TRP A 213 20.72 4.31 7.31
C TRP A 213 19.72 5.32 6.75
N ALA A 214 18.45 4.96 6.74
CA ALA A 214 17.42 5.78 6.12
C ALA A 214 17.09 7.07 6.89
N TYR A 215 17.50 7.11 8.14
CA TYR A 215 17.27 8.18 9.08
C TYR A 215 18.53 8.33 9.94
N ALA A 216 19.00 9.56 10.11
CA ALA A 216 20.05 9.84 11.06
C ALA A 216 19.66 11.08 11.87
N GLU A 217 19.51 10.89 13.17
CA GLU A 217 19.18 11.97 14.11
C GLU A 217 20.40 12.86 14.29
N PHE A 218 20.50 13.88 13.45
CA PHE A 218 21.40 14.99 13.69
C PHE A 218 20.55 16.26 13.66
N THR A 219 20.57 17.00 14.76
CA THR A 219 19.92 18.31 14.85
C THR A 219 20.75 19.30 14.06
N ASN A 220 20.36 19.53 12.80
CA ASN A 220 20.74 20.76 12.12
C ASN A 220 19.80 21.88 12.57
N ARG A 221 20.19 23.14 12.39
CA ARG A 221 19.30 24.27 12.65
C ARG A 221 18.90 24.93 11.36
N ASP A 222 17.60 25.21 11.22
CA ASP A 222 17.11 26.07 10.16
C ASP A 222 17.81 27.43 10.26
N VAL A 223 18.48 27.85 9.19
CA VAL A 223 19.25 29.10 9.17
C VAL A 223 18.33 30.34 9.30
N THR A 224 17.05 30.19 8.94
CA THR A 224 16.05 31.26 8.98
C THR A 224 15.29 31.29 10.30
N THR A 225 14.98 30.13 10.88
CA THR A 225 14.14 30.03 12.09
C THR A 225 14.89 29.59 13.36
N ASP A 226 16.16 29.19 13.25
CA ASP A 226 16.99 28.59 14.31
C ASP A 226 16.37 27.32 14.95
N ALA A 227 15.33 26.77 14.33
CA ALA A 227 14.64 25.59 14.81
C ALA A 227 15.44 24.32 14.50
N PRO A 228 15.46 23.31 15.40
CA PRO A 228 16.02 22.01 15.09
C PRO A 228 15.28 21.37 13.92
N MET A 229 16.02 20.92 12.91
CA MET A 229 15.50 20.20 11.76
C MET A 229 16.10 18.79 11.71
N PRO A 230 15.27 17.73 11.67
CA PRO A 230 15.77 16.38 11.43
C PRO A 230 16.33 16.29 9.99
N MET A 231 17.49 15.64 9.83
CA MET A 231 18.08 15.39 8.52
C MET A 231 17.84 13.95 8.06
N LEU A 232 17.41 13.78 6.82
CA LEU A 232 17.26 12.47 6.17
C LEU A 232 18.49 12.15 5.34
N ALA A 233 19.15 11.03 5.65
CA ALA A 233 20.27 10.53 4.86
C ALA A 233 19.74 9.70 3.69
N ARG A 234 19.87 10.23 2.45
CA ARG A 234 19.55 9.47 1.23
C ARG A 234 20.76 8.58 0.87
N PRO A 235 20.62 7.25 0.79
CA PRO A 235 21.73 6.36 0.49
C PRO A 235 22.16 6.51 -0.98
N ILE A 236 23.44 6.79 -1.20
CA ILE A 236 24.02 6.99 -2.53
C ILE A 236 24.35 5.62 -3.16
N GLY A 237 24.14 5.49 -4.47
CA GLY A 237 24.55 4.30 -5.24
C GLY A 237 23.60 3.10 -5.12
N MET A 238 22.44 3.27 -4.48
CA MET A 238 21.41 2.23 -4.37
C MET A 238 20.74 1.89 -5.71
N ASP A 239 20.86 2.78 -6.70
CA ASP A 239 20.39 2.60 -8.07
C ASP A 239 21.13 1.49 -8.85
N ASN A 240 22.25 1.01 -8.31
CA ASN A 240 23.02 -0.11 -8.85
C ASN A 240 22.42 -1.49 -8.56
N TYR A 241 21.46 -1.55 -7.66
CA TYR A 241 20.90 -2.78 -7.12
C TYR A 241 19.39 -2.86 -7.37
N SER A 242 18.79 -4.02 -7.09
CA SER A 242 17.33 -4.15 -7.04
C SER A 242 16.77 -3.12 -6.04
N VAL A 243 15.63 -2.50 -6.38
CA VAL A 243 15.07 -1.46 -5.51
C VAL A 243 14.57 -2.12 -4.22
N PHE A 244 15.07 -1.59 -3.11
CA PHE A 244 14.62 -1.91 -1.77
C PHE A 244 14.47 -0.62 -0.98
N LEU A 245 13.23 -0.15 -0.86
CA LEU A 245 12.93 1.11 -0.20
C LEU A 245 13.23 1.03 1.30
N PRO A 246 13.82 2.08 1.86
CA PRO A 246 14.18 2.12 3.27
C PRO A 246 12.97 2.16 4.19
N ASP A 247 13.18 1.75 5.44
CA ASP A 247 12.15 1.80 6.50
C ASP A 247 12.05 3.19 7.14
N ILE A 248 11.43 4.13 6.43
CA ILE A 248 11.15 5.48 6.95
C ILE A 248 9.65 5.69 7.05
N ALA A 249 9.16 5.79 8.29
CA ALA A 249 7.74 5.97 8.58
C ALA A 249 6.86 5.05 7.72
N THR A 250 7.18 3.76 7.70
CA THR A 250 6.49 2.77 6.86
C THR A 250 5.58 1.88 7.69
N ARG A 251 4.56 1.32 7.04
CA ARG A 251 3.89 0.13 7.56
C ARG A 251 4.54 -1.12 7.01
N ARG A 252 4.46 -2.22 7.76
CA ARG A 252 4.93 -3.54 7.31
C ARG A 252 4.25 -4.03 6.04
N THR A 253 3.11 -3.43 5.68
CA THR A 253 2.30 -3.80 4.52
C THR A 253 2.68 -3.08 3.25
N GLU A 254 3.52 -2.06 3.32
CA GLU A 254 3.93 -1.36 2.12
C GLU A 254 4.90 -2.23 1.34
N ARG A 255 4.66 -2.36 0.04
CA ARG A 255 5.64 -2.97 -0.85
C ARG A 255 6.88 -2.09 -0.82
N ARG A 256 8.03 -2.70 -0.52
CA ARG A 256 9.32 -2.00 -0.52
C ARG A 256 10.27 -2.50 -1.59
N SER A 257 9.92 -3.58 -2.27
CA SER A 257 10.75 -4.14 -3.32
C SER A 257 9.91 -4.56 -4.51
N VAL A 258 10.51 -4.41 -5.69
CA VAL A 258 9.95 -4.90 -6.95
C VAL A 258 9.73 -6.41 -6.91
N ALA A 259 10.64 -7.15 -6.26
CA ALA A 259 10.55 -8.60 -6.09
C ALA A 259 9.39 -9.04 -5.19
N TRP A 260 8.88 -8.13 -4.36
CA TRP A 260 7.66 -8.40 -3.60
C TRP A 260 6.48 -8.23 -4.55
N GLY A 261 5.54 -9.17 -4.56
CA GLY A 261 4.31 -9.01 -5.33
C GLY A 261 3.53 -7.76 -4.88
N PRO A 262 2.53 -7.31 -5.67
CA PRO A 262 1.70 -6.16 -5.29
C PRO A 262 1.12 -6.35 -3.89
N ALA A 263 1.29 -5.36 -3.01
CA ALA A 263 0.85 -5.43 -1.62
C ALA A 263 -0.64 -5.80 -1.52
N ASP A 264 -1.47 -5.20 -2.38
CA ASP A 264 -2.90 -5.47 -2.46
C ASP A 264 -3.21 -6.96 -2.60
N ALA A 265 -2.50 -7.69 -3.46
CA ALA A 265 -2.79 -9.10 -3.70
C ALA A 265 -2.39 -9.97 -2.50
N HIS A 266 -1.21 -9.72 -1.93
CA HIS A 266 -0.70 -10.46 -0.78
C HIS A 266 -1.61 -10.26 0.45
N PHE A 267 -1.90 -9.01 0.79
CA PHE A 267 -2.70 -8.67 1.96
C PHE A 267 -4.17 -9.02 1.79
N LYS A 268 -4.75 -8.88 0.60
CA LYS A 268 -6.11 -9.40 0.33
C LYS A 268 -6.19 -10.90 0.57
N GLU A 269 -5.19 -11.66 0.11
CA GLU A 269 -5.14 -13.10 0.34
C GLU A 269 -4.92 -13.45 1.82
N ALA A 270 -4.02 -12.75 2.52
CA ALA A 270 -3.80 -12.93 3.95
C ALA A 270 -5.06 -12.61 4.76
N VAL A 271 -5.71 -11.48 4.51
CA VAL A 271 -7.01 -11.10 5.11
C VAL A 271 -8.07 -12.15 4.80
N ARG A 272 -8.15 -12.64 3.55
CA ARG A 272 -9.10 -13.69 3.15
C ARG A 272 -8.86 -14.97 3.95
N LYS A 273 -7.61 -15.42 4.07
CA LYS A 273 -7.23 -16.59 4.87
C LYS A 273 -7.60 -16.40 6.34
N ARG A 274 -7.35 -15.21 6.90
CA ARG A 274 -7.73 -14.89 8.28
C ARG A 274 -9.24 -14.92 8.42
N LYS A 275 -10.02 -14.20 7.60
CA LYS A 275 -11.51 -14.26 7.54
C LYS A 275 -12.08 -15.68 7.48
N ALA A 276 -11.37 -16.60 6.81
CA ALA A 276 -11.74 -18.01 6.72
C ALA A 276 -11.42 -18.83 7.99
N GLY A 277 -10.39 -18.45 8.75
CA GLY A 277 -10.04 -19.04 10.05
C GLY A 277 -10.67 -18.33 11.24
N VAL A 278 -10.45 -18.88 12.43
CA VAL A 278 -10.86 -18.32 13.72
C VAL A 278 -9.74 -17.46 14.33
N PRO A 279 -10.04 -16.53 15.25
CA PRO A 279 -9.03 -15.78 16.01
C PRO A 279 -8.13 -16.67 16.87
N ALA A 280 -6.95 -16.17 17.24
CA ALA A 280 -5.96 -16.90 18.03
C ALA A 280 -6.37 -17.10 19.50
N SER A 281 -7.04 -16.09 20.08
CA SER A 281 -7.43 -16.08 21.50
C SER A 281 -8.94 -15.93 21.65
N GLU A 282 -9.47 -16.39 22.79
CA GLU A 282 -10.88 -16.19 23.15
C GLU A 282 -11.20 -14.69 23.25
N ARG A 283 -12.46 -14.35 22.96
CA ARG A 283 -12.88 -12.94 22.83
C ARG A 283 -14.07 -12.61 23.73
N GLU A 284 -13.85 -11.64 24.61
CA GLU A 284 -14.89 -11.00 25.39
C GLU A 284 -15.53 -9.86 24.57
N ILE A 285 -16.86 -9.83 24.50
CA ILE A 285 -17.63 -8.75 23.91
C ILE A 285 -18.03 -7.76 25.00
N LEU A 286 -17.62 -6.51 24.83
CA LEU A 286 -17.91 -5.42 25.76
C LEU A 286 -18.91 -4.42 25.18
N HIS A 287 -18.92 -4.26 23.85
CA HIS A 287 -19.70 -3.22 23.20
C HIS A 287 -20.37 -3.70 21.91
N ARG A 288 -21.50 -3.05 21.58
CA ARG A 288 -22.11 -3.07 20.25
C ARG A 288 -21.48 -1.98 19.40
N VAL A 289 -21.14 -2.31 18.15
CA VAL A 289 -20.73 -1.32 17.15
C VAL A 289 -21.93 -1.00 16.28
N LEU A 290 -22.39 0.24 16.36
CA LEU A 290 -23.51 0.77 15.60
C LEU A 290 -22.98 1.68 14.49
N ASP A 291 -23.68 1.74 13.36
CA ASP A 291 -23.45 2.78 12.35
C ASP A 291 -24.09 4.11 12.75
N ASP A 292 -23.86 5.17 11.96
CA ASP A 292 -24.46 6.50 12.14
C ASP A 292 -26.00 6.49 12.22
N ALA A 293 -26.67 5.48 11.64
CA ALA A 293 -28.12 5.31 11.71
C ALA A 293 -28.58 4.52 12.96
N GLY A 294 -27.66 4.16 13.85
CA GLY A 294 -27.92 3.39 15.07
C GLY A 294 -28.12 1.89 14.81
N LYS A 295 -27.83 1.38 13.61
CA LYS A 295 -27.98 -0.02 13.27
C LYS A 295 -26.72 -0.80 13.67
N LEU A 296 -26.93 -1.99 14.26
CA LEU A 296 -25.85 -2.88 14.63
C LEU A 296 -25.08 -3.38 13.41
N ILE A 297 -23.80 -3.03 13.34
CA ILE A 297 -22.88 -3.47 12.28
C ILE A 297 -21.80 -4.44 12.79
N GLY A 298 -21.54 -4.47 14.10
CA GLY A 298 -20.46 -5.26 14.66
C GLY A 298 -20.42 -5.32 16.18
N TYR A 299 -19.36 -5.92 16.68
CA TYR A 299 -19.05 -6.06 18.10
C TYR A 299 -17.59 -5.69 18.35
N SER A 300 -17.30 -5.21 19.55
CA SER A 300 -15.94 -4.96 20.00
C SER A 300 -15.75 -5.31 21.46
N GLY A 301 -14.50 -5.52 21.84
CA GLY A 301 -14.14 -5.88 23.19
C GLY A 301 -12.67 -6.27 23.29
N THR A 302 -12.38 -7.26 24.12
CA THR A 302 -11.01 -7.63 24.48
C THR A 302 -10.74 -9.10 24.22
N SER A 303 -9.50 -9.44 23.90
CA SER A 303 -9.01 -10.82 23.89
C SER A 303 -8.01 -11.03 25.03
N SER A 304 -8.00 -12.23 25.58
CA SER A 304 -7.01 -12.65 26.57
C SER A 304 -5.68 -12.93 25.86
N GLY A 305 -4.81 -11.94 25.75
CA GLY A 305 -3.45 -12.15 25.25
C GLY A 305 -2.61 -12.91 26.27
N GLY A 306 -1.78 -13.84 25.82
CA GLY A 306 -0.74 -14.42 26.68
C GLY A 306 0.16 -13.31 27.25
N ALA A 307 0.51 -13.43 28.54
CA ALA A 307 1.32 -12.49 29.34
C ALA A 307 0.65 -11.13 29.68
N ASN A 308 -0.53 -11.15 30.33
CA ASN A 308 -1.19 -9.99 30.96
C ASN A 308 -1.47 -8.78 30.05
N LEU A 309 -1.34 -8.91 28.73
CA LEU A 309 -1.69 -7.88 27.77
C LEU A 309 -3.13 -8.07 27.31
N ILE A 310 -3.99 -7.12 27.65
CA ILE A 310 -5.36 -7.03 27.15
C ILE A 310 -5.29 -6.40 25.76
N ASN A 311 -5.64 -7.17 24.73
CA ASN A 311 -5.71 -6.68 23.37
C ASN A 311 -7.15 -6.32 23.02
N THR A 312 -7.38 -5.19 22.36
CA THR A 312 -8.71 -4.79 21.90
C THR A 312 -8.98 -5.27 20.49
N TRP A 313 -10.22 -5.67 20.20
CA TRP A 313 -10.64 -6.07 18.86
C TRP A 313 -11.99 -5.45 18.48
N VAL A 314 -12.23 -5.31 17.18
CA VAL A 314 -13.53 -4.92 16.61
C VAL A 314 -13.78 -5.64 15.29
N GLU A 315 -14.98 -6.20 15.12
CA GLU A 315 -15.34 -6.94 13.91
C GLU A 315 -16.81 -6.78 13.53
N ARG A 316 -17.11 -6.97 12.24
CA ARG A 316 -18.48 -7.06 11.74
C ARG A 316 -19.23 -8.23 12.38
N SER A 317 -20.53 -8.05 12.60
CA SER A 317 -21.40 -9.07 13.20
C SER A 317 -21.37 -10.40 12.44
N LEU A 318 -21.32 -10.33 11.11
CA LEU A 318 -21.20 -11.49 10.23
C LEU A 318 -19.90 -12.28 10.46
N GLN A 319 -18.79 -11.60 10.77
CA GLN A 319 -17.51 -12.26 11.03
C GLN A 319 -17.54 -13.00 12.37
N VAL A 320 -18.05 -12.35 13.42
CA VAL A 320 -18.28 -12.97 14.74
C VAL A 320 -19.17 -14.20 14.62
N TRP A 321 -20.28 -14.10 13.87
CA TRP A 321 -21.15 -15.24 13.60
C TRP A 321 -20.44 -16.41 12.91
N LYS A 322 -19.63 -16.14 11.89
CA LYS A 322 -18.86 -17.19 11.20
C LYS A 322 -17.90 -17.89 12.16
N ASP A 323 -17.27 -17.14 13.05
CA ASP A 323 -16.26 -17.68 13.96
C ASP A 323 -16.91 -18.48 15.10
N VAL A 324 -18.03 -18.01 15.66
CA VAL A 324 -18.87 -18.79 16.60
C VAL A 324 -19.37 -20.09 15.96
N LYS A 325 -19.84 -20.04 14.71
CA LYS A 325 -20.28 -21.24 13.96
C LYS A 325 -19.15 -22.25 13.75
N ARG A 326 -17.90 -21.79 13.70
CA ARG A 326 -16.69 -22.63 13.61
C ARG A 326 -16.20 -23.14 14.98
N GLY A 327 -16.92 -22.83 16.06
CA GLY A 327 -16.59 -23.26 17.41
C GLY A 327 -15.61 -22.36 18.15
N HIS A 328 -15.31 -21.16 17.65
CA HIS A 328 -14.49 -20.21 18.39
C HIS A 328 -15.28 -19.57 19.53
N ARG A 329 -14.67 -19.49 20.71
CA ARG A 329 -15.33 -18.97 21.91
C ARG A 329 -15.33 -17.44 21.91
N TYR A 330 -16.51 -16.89 21.68
CA TYR A 330 -16.86 -15.53 22.10
C TYR A 330 -17.72 -15.60 23.36
N PHE A 331 -17.58 -14.65 24.26
CA PHE A 331 -18.39 -14.58 25.48
C PHE A 331 -18.67 -13.14 25.91
N VAL A 332 -19.63 -12.96 26.81
CA VAL A 332 -19.90 -11.71 27.52
C VAL A 332 -19.87 -11.98 29.03
N ARG A 333 -19.32 -11.05 29.82
CA ARG A 333 -19.39 -11.11 31.28
C ARG A 333 -20.51 -10.24 31.82
N ILE A 334 -21.27 -10.79 32.75
CA ILE A 334 -22.38 -10.12 33.43
C ILE A 334 -22.26 -10.40 34.92
N GLY A 335 -21.77 -9.43 35.67
CA GLY A 335 -21.28 -9.67 37.03
C GLY A 335 -20.20 -10.75 37.01
N ASP A 336 -20.36 -11.78 37.83
CA ASP A 336 -19.43 -12.92 37.93
C ASP A 336 -19.75 -14.07 36.95
N THR A 337 -20.73 -13.89 36.06
CA THR A 337 -21.16 -14.93 35.12
C THR A 337 -20.62 -14.70 33.72
N GLU A 338 -19.99 -15.73 33.14
CA GLU A 338 -19.62 -15.75 31.72
C GLU A 338 -20.69 -16.46 30.89
N LEU A 339 -21.21 -15.76 29.88
CA LEU A 339 -22.15 -16.33 28.91
C LEU A 339 -21.46 -16.48 27.56
N SER A 340 -21.27 -17.73 27.11
CA SER A 340 -20.75 -18.02 25.77
C SER A 340 -21.79 -17.65 24.71
N LEU A 341 -21.31 -17.11 23.59
CA LEU A 341 -22.15 -16.84 22.44
C LEU A 341 -22.48 -18.13 21.69
N ALA A 342 -23.71 -18.18 21.18
CA ALA A 342 -24.16 -19.18 20.23
C ALA A 342 -24.65 -18.51 18.93
N ALA A 343 -24.55 -19.25 17.82
CA ALA A 343 -25.22 -18.85 16.59
C ALA A 343 -26.73 -18.85 16.81
N ASP A 344 -27.40 -17.75 16.47
CA ASP A 344 -28.83 -17.60 16.66
C ASP A 344 -29.58 -18.51 15.68
N PRO A 345 -30.46 -19.42 16.16
CA PRO A 345 -31.18 -20.35 15.29
C PRO A 345 -32.32 -19.68 14.52
N ILE A 346 -32.79 -18.51 14.94
CA ILE A 346 -33.92 -17.78 14.37
C ILE A 346 -33.43 -16.68 13.44
N ARG A 347 -32.43 -15.91 13.88
CA ARG A 347 -31.87 -14.78 13.11
C ARG A 347 -30.68 -15.25 12.27
N ASN A 348 -30.86 -15.24 10.95
CA ASN A 348 -29.79 -15.59 10.02
C ASN A 348 -28.57 -14.66 10.20
N ASN A 349 -27.37 -15.23 10.23
CA ASN A 349 -26.11 -14.52 10.42
C ASN A 349 -25.99 -13.71 11.72
N ALA A 350 -26.73 -14.07 12.78
CA ALA A 350 -26.67 -13.40 14.07
C ALA A 350 -26.16 -14.34 15.17
N VAL A 351 -25.69 -13.73 16.26
CA VAL A 351 -25.25 -14.42 17.48
C VAL A 351 -26.09 -13.91 18.64
N SER A 352 -26.23 -14.75 19.67
CA SER A 352 -26.97 -14.45 20.89
C SER A 352 -26.17 -14.94 22.11
N ALA A 353 -26.26 -14.20 23.21
CA ALA A 353 -25.78 -14.64 24.52
C ALA A 353 -26.97 -14.75 25.47
N LEU A 354 -27.59 -15.93 25.49
CA LEU A 354 -28.82 -16.17 26.25
C LEU A 354 -28.49 -16.49 27.71
N GLY A 355 -29.03 -15.70 28.63
CA GLY A 355 -29.00 -16.01 30.06
C GLY A 355 -29.97 -17.14 30.42
N ALA A 356 -29.97 -17.56 31.70
CA ALA A 356 -30.86 -18.61 32.19
C ALA A 356 -32.37 -18.32 31.97
N THR A 357 -32.74 -17.04 31.84
CA THR A 357 -34.11 -16.57 31.59
C THR A 357 -34.45 -16.48 30.10
N GLY A 358 -33.54 -16.86 29.19
CA GLY A 358 -33.71 -16.71 27.74
C GLY A 358 -33.54 -15.28 27.22
N THR A 359 -33.12 -14.34 28.06
CA THR A 359 -32.83 -12.95 27.66
C THR A 359 -31.50 -12.88 26.90
N ASP A 360 -31.48 -12.24 25.73
CA ASP A 360 -30.26 -12.01 24.95
C ASP A 360 -29.51 -10.77 25.46
N HIS A 361 -28.43 -11.02 26.20
CA HIS A 361 -27.67 -9.97 26.86
C HIS A 361 -26.82 -9.12 25.91
N LEU A 362 -26.62 -9.55 24.65
CA LEU A 362 -25.94 -8.72 23.65
C LEU A 362 -26.71 -7.43 23.35
N THR A 363 -28.05 -7.48 23.45
CA THR A 363 -28.91 -6.31 23.19
C THR A 363 -28.81 -5.24 24.27
N ALA A 364 -28.37 -5.60 25.48
CA ALA A 364 -28.21 -4.72 26.62
C ALA A 364 -26.82 -4.06 26.68
N LEU A 365 -25.85 -4.53 25.88
CA LEU A 365 -24.51 -3.98 25.89
C LEU A 365 -24.48 -2.51 25.47
N PRO A 366 -23.61 -1.67 26.05
CA PRO A 366 -23.46 -0.29 25.61
C PRO A 366 -22.96 -0.22 24.16
N ALA A 367 -23.34 0.85 23.46
CA ALA A 367 -22.70 1.18 22.19
C ALA A 367 -21.23 1.55 22.43
N ALA A 368 -20.34 1.20 21.51
CA ALA A 368 -18.94 1.59 21.56
C ALA A 368 -18.81 3.10 21.24
N THR A 369 -18.36 3.90 22.21
CA THR A 369 -18.31 5.38 22.09
C THR A 369 -16.90 5.95 21.94
N GLY A 370 -15.90 5.15 21.53
CA GLY A 370 -14.51 5.57 21.45
C GLY A 370 -13.78 5.17 20.17
N PRO A 371 -12.71 5.89 19.79
CA PRO A 371 -11.96 5.68 18.54
C PRO A 371 -11.23 4.34 18.49
N ALA A 372 -11.09 3.65 19.65
CA ALA A 372 -10.42 2.35 19.75
C ALA A 372 -11.37 1.15 19.55
N LEU A 373 -12.69 1.33 19.68
CA LEU A 373 -13.66 0.23 19.77
C LEU A 373 -14.92 0.45 18.90
N GLY A 374 -15.15 1.65 18.39
CA GLY A 374 -16.35 2.00 17.62
C GLY A 374 -16.23 1.82 16.11
N GLU A 375 -17.15 2.43 15.37
CA GLU A 375 -17.21 2.36 13.91
C GLU A 375 -15.93 2.90 13.25
N SER A 376 -15.34 3.97 13.76
CA SER A 376 -14.09 4.52 13.22
C SER A 376 -12.93 3.51 13.31
N ARG A 377 -12.84 2.72 14.40
CA ARG A 377 -11.86 1.64 14.50
C ARG A 377 -12.15 0.55 13.48
N LEU A 378 -13.42 0.17 13.34
CA LEU A 378 -13.82 -0.85 12.37
C LEU A 378 -13.45 -0.42 10.94
N GLY A 379 -13.79 0.81 10.55
CA GLY A 379 -13.40 1.38 9.26
C GLY A 379 -11.89 1.41 9.07
N MET A 380 -11.14 1.79 10.12
CA MET A 380 -9.67 1.74 10.10
C MET A 380 -9.15 0.31 9.87
N ILE A 381 -9.62 -0.68 10.63
CA ILE A 381 -9.18 -2.08 10.49
C ILE A 381 -9.55 -2.64 9.11
N GLU A 382 -10.68 -2.24 8.54
CA GLU A 382 -11.10 -2.64 7.19
C GLU A 382 -10.27 -1.96 6.09
N ALA A 383 -9.79 -0.73 6.33
CA ALA A 383 -8.90 -0.01 5.42
C ALA A 383 -7.45 -0.52 5.48
N TYR A 384 -7.00 -1.06 6.61
CA TYR A 384 -5.62 -1.49 6.83
C TYR A 384 -5.49 -3.00 7.12
N PRO A 385 -5.15 -3.80 6.09
CA PRO A 385 -5.05 -5.26 6.21
C PRO A 385 -4.10 -5.79 7.30
N ASP A 386 -2.97 -5.12 7.57
CA ASP A 386 -2.09 -5.47 8.70
C ASP A 386 -2.80 -5.39 10.02
N MET A 387 -3.52 -4.30 10.27
CA MET A 387 -4.21 -4.11 11.53
C MET A 387 -5.26 -5.20 11.75
N TYR A 388 -5.94 -5.60 10.67
CA TYR A 388 -6.87 -6.73 10.70
C TYR A 388 -6.15 -8.06 10.99
N ILE A 389 -5.03 -8.33 10.32
CA ILE A 389 -4.26 -9.57 10.52
C ILE A 389 -3.69 -9.62 11.93
N GLU A 390 -3.08 -8.54 12.41
CA GLU A 390 -2.52 -8.44 13.76
C GLU A 390 -3.60 -8.62 14.83
N MET A 391 -4.75 -7.94 14.70
CA MET A 391 -5.88 -8.12 15.62
C MET A 391 -6.41 -9.56 15.63
N ARG A 392 -6.32 -10.28 14.51
CA ARG A 392 -6.76 -11.69 14.39
C ARG A 392 -5.76 -12.68 14.95
N ASP A 393 -4.48 -12.36 14.85
CA ASP A 393 -3.36 -13.20 15.30
C ASP A 393 -3.04 -12.97 16.80
N GLN A 394 -3.60 -11.90 17.41
CA GLN A 394 -3.68 -11.66 18.86
C GLN A 394 -4.85 -12.42 19.49
#